data_AF-A0A6A5BGV1-F1
#
_entry.id   AF-A0A6A5BGV1-F1
#
_cell.length_a   1.000
_cell.length_b   1.000
_cell.length_c   1.000
_cell.angle_alpha   90.00
_cell.angle_beta   90.00
_cell.angle_gamma   90.00
#
_symmetry.space_group_name_H-M   'P 1'
#
loop_
_entity.id
_entity.type
_entity.pdbx_description
1 polymer ?
#
loop_
_entity_poly.entity_id
_entity_poly.type
_entity_poly.pdbx_seq_one_letter_code
_entity_poly.pdbx_strand_id
1 'polypeptide(L)'
;MAKHRGLALKEHRTKTQIRKEKKKQKRQYQLKSSTGKVWQRELTPKFNYARVGLTANPNMAEKEVQEIKETLPVEQEPQKLEEIKSNKQQFKSKLCYIVHESERKTLQTLIDTYGDDYKAMAWDTERNYLQWTPKQLEKKIAKYRKYLEQLEFESKTKTGVKGPVQPKKRYKHALREGDRYPYHKETDVFF
;
A
#
# COMPACT_ATOMS: atom_id res chain seq x y z
N MET A 1 19.40 -52.42 41.49
CA MET A 1 18.69 -52.05 40.25
C MET A 1 18.06 -50.67 40.43
N ALA A 2 18.80 -49.58 40.19
CA ALA A 2 18.28 -48.22 40.36
C ALA A 2 17.59 -47.74 39.08
N LYS A 3 16.29 -47.44 39.16
CA LYS A 3 15.49 -46.86 38.05
C LYS A 3 15.79 -45.36 37.97
N HIS A 4 16.59 -44.93 36.99
CA HIS A 4 16.73 -43.51 36.69
C HIS A 4 15.39 -42.96 36.17
N ARG A 5 14.77 -42.07 36.96
CA ARG A 5 13.64 -41.23 36.51
C ARG A 5 14.21 -40.20 35.53
N GLY A 6 13.99 -40.42 34.24
CA GLY A 6 14.33 -39.44 33.21
C GLY A 6 13.55 -38.14 33.45
N LEU A 7 14.27 -37.06 33.77
CA LEU A 7 13.70 -35.71 33.79
C LEU A 7 13.39 -35.33 32.35
N ALA A 8 12.10 -35.30 31.99
CA ALA A 8 11.66 -34.80 30.70
C ALA A 8 12.10 -33.33 30.57
N LEU A 9 13.08 -33.07 29.70
CA LEU A 9 13.53 -31.73 29.37
C LEU A 9 12.35 -30.96 28.80
N LYS A 10 11.90 -29.92 29.51
CA LYS A 10 10.87 -29.00 29.00
C LYS A 10 11.45 -28.31 27.76
N GLU A 11 10.96 -28.67 26.59
CA GLU A 11 11.32 -27.99 25.36
C GLU A 11 10.97 -26.50 25.46
N HIS A 12 11.98 -25.65 25.51
CA HIS A 12 11.80 -24.22 25.53
C HIS A 12 11.31 -23.76 24.16
N ARG A 13 10.04 -23.35 24.11
CA ARG A 13 9.46 -22.78 22.90
C ARG A 13 10.25 -21.55 22.47
N THR A 14 10.58 -21.49 21.19
CA THR A 14 11.31 -20.35 20.63
C THR A 14 10.42 -19.11 20.60
N LYS A 15 11.02 -17.91 20.71
CA LYS A 15 10.30 -16.62 20.60
C LYS A 15 9.46 -16.54 19.31
N THR A 16 9.93 -17.18 18.24
CA THR A 16 9.26 -17.25 16.94
C THR A 16 7.99 -18.10 17.00
N GLN A 17 8.03 -19.26 17.66
CA GLN A 17 6.85 -20.10 17.89
C GLN A 17 5.80 -19.38 18.74
N ILE A 18 6.21 -18.74 19.83
CA ILE A 18 5.33 -17.95 20.71
C ILE A 18 4.65 -16.80 19.92
N ARG A 19 5.40 -16.09 19.06
CA ARG A 19 4.84 -15.02 18.20
C ARG A 19 3.84 -15.56 17.17
N LYS A 20 4.09 -16.74 16.59
CA LYS A 20 3.18 -17.38 15.64
C LYS A 20 1.88 -17.81 16.32
N GLU A 21 1.95 -18.40 17.51
CA GLU A 21 0.78 -18.78 18.31
C GLU A 21 -0.04 -17.55 18.72
N LYS A 22 0.59 -16.49 19.22
CA LYS A 22 -0.10 -15.23 19.56
C LYS A 22 -0.80 -14.60 18.35
N LYS A 23 -0.18 -14.65 17.16
CA LYS A 23 -0.84 -14.19 15.91
C LYS A 23 -2.02 -15.09 15.51
N LYS A 24 -1.91 -16.41 15.71
CA LYS A 24 -2.97 -17.38 15.41
C LYS A 24 -4.18 -17.19 16.34
N GLN A 25 -3.95 -17.01 17.64
CA GLN A 25 -4.98 -16.71 18.63
C GLN A 25 -5.70 -15.39 18.32
N LYS A 26 -4.98 -14.32 17.97
CA LYS A 26 -5.59 -13.03 17.58
C LYS A 26 -6.47 -13.11 16.33
N ARG A 27 -6.24 -14.06 15.44
CA ARG A 27 -7.06 -14.27 14.22
C ARG A 27 -8.37 -15.02 14.51
N GLN A 28 -8.42 -15.83 15.56
CA GLN A 28 -9.62 -16.60 15.92
C GLN A 28 -10.75 -15.72 16.49
N TYR A 29 -10.43 -14.58 17.12
CA TYR A 29 -11.42 -13.65 17.68
C TYR A 29 -11.91 -12.57 16.70
N GLN A 30 -11.74 -12.77 15.40
CA GLN A 30 -12.44 -11.93 14.45
C GLN A 30 -13.91 -12.38 14.43
N LEU A 31 -14.73 -11.80 15.32
CA LEU A 31 -16.18 -11.90 15.23
C LEU A 31 -16.58 -11.43 13.82
N LYS A 32 -16.88 -12.38 12.95
CA LYS A 32 -17.60 -12.13 11.71
C LYS A 32 -19.08 -11.95 12.04
N SER A 33 -19.41 -11.07 12.99
CA SER A 33 -20.81 -10.78 13.27
C SER A 33 -21.33 -9.85 12.17
N SER A 34 -22.52 -10.14 11.66
CA SER A 34 -23.30 -9.22 10.81
C SER A 34 -23.34 -7.81 11.41
N THR A 35 -23.35 -7.71 12.73
CA THR A 35 -23.29 -6.48 13.53
C THR A 35 -22.10 -5.59 13.17
N GLY A 36 -20.91 -6.15 12.90
CA GLY A 36 -19.73 -5.38 12.53
C GLY A 36 -19.86 -4.63 11.21
N LYS A 37 -20.75 -5.08 10.30
CA LYS A 37 -21.05 -4.38 9.04
C LYS A 37 -21.98 -3.17 9.24
N VAL A 38 -22.88 -3.27 10.21
CA VAL A 38 -23.90 -2.25 10.52
C VAL A 38 -23.36 -1.20 11.49
N TRP A 39 -22.32 -1.54 12.25
CA TRP A 39 -21.70 -0.65 13.25
C TRP A 39 -20.86 0.47 12.60
N GLN A 40 -21.31 1.71 12.71
CA GLN A 40 -20.59 2.88 12.20
C GLN A 40 -19.80 3.55 13.32
N ARG A 41 -18.52 3.86 13.09
CA ARG A 41 -17.64 4.44 14.12
C ARG A 41 -17.95 5.90 14.45
N GLU A 42 -18.62 6.59 13.53
CA GLU A 42 -18.97 8.01 13.65
C GLU A 42 -20.25 8.22 14.48
N LEU A 43 -21.08 7.18 14.59
CA LEU A 43 -22.31 7.22 15.39
C LEU A 43 -22.04 6.93 16.86
N THR A 44 -22.84 7.54 17.73
CA THR A 44 -22.81 7.21 19.16
C THR A 44 -23.29 5.77 19.38
N PRO A 45 -22.86 5.10 20.47
CA PRO A 45 -23.34 3.74 20.79
C PRO A 45 -24.87 3.64 20.81
N LYS A 46 -25.56 4.67 21.31
CA LYS A 46 -27.04 4.75 21.36
C LYS A 46 -27.67 4.52 19.98
N PHE A 47 -27.17 5.23 18.96
CA PHE A 47 -27.68 5.13 17.59
C PHE A 47 -27.28 3.81 16.91
N ASN A 48 -26.06 3.34 17.14
CA ASN A 48 -25.62 2.03 16.62
C ASN A 48 -26.45 0.87 17.19
N TYR A 49 -26.77 0.90 18.49
CA TYR A 49 -27.64 -0.10 19.11
C TYR A 49 -29.05 -0.03 18.53
N ALA A 50 -29.64 1.16 18.43
CA ALA A 50 -30.96 1.34 17.83
C ALA A 50 -31.03 0.78 16.40
N ARG A 51 -29.98 0.99 15.59
CA ARG A 51 -29.88 0.46 14.23
C ARG A 51 -29.85 -1.08 14.17
N VAL A 52 -29.25 -1.73 15.17
CA VAL A 52 -29.23 -3.19 15.33
C VAL A 52 -30.52 -3.71 16.01
N GLY A 53 -31.39 -2.81 16.47
CA GLY A 53 -32.61 -3.17 17.21
C GLY A 53 -32.38 -3.43 18.69
N LEU A 54 -31.24 -3.00 19.23
CA LEU A 54 -30.87 -3.11 20.64
C LEU A 54 -31.04 -1.76 21.35
N THR A 55 -31.10 -1.82 22.68
CA THR A 55 -31.13 -0.63 23.54
C THR A 55 -29.79 -0.49 24.26
N ALA A 56 -29.31 0.74 24.42
CA ALA A 56 -28.11 1.01 25.20
C ALA A 56 -28.37 0.85 26.71
N ASN A 57 -29.59 1.14 27.14
CA ASN A 57 -30.04 1.04 28.52
C ASN A 57 -31.17 -0.01 28.60
N PRO A 58 -30.99 -1.11 29.37
CA PRO A 58 -31.99 -2.19 29.45
C PRO A 58 -33.26 -1.78 30.19
N ASN A 59 -33.22 -0.71 30.99
CA ASN A 59 -34.35 -0.20 31.76
C ASN A 59 -35.16 0.88 31.01
N MET A 60 -34.77 1.25 29.78
CA MET A 60 -35.52 2.25 29.01
C MET A 60 -36.71 1.60 28.30
N ALA A 61 -37.79 2.37 28.17
CA ALA A 61 -39.00 1.92 27.51
C ALA A 61 -38.77 1.73 26.00
N GLU A 62 -39.41 0.72 25.41
CA GLU A 62 -39.29 0.37 23.98
C GLU A 62 -39.67 1.53 23.04
N LYS A 63 -40.55 2.43 23.51
CA LYS A 63 -41.02 3.61 22.75
C LYS A 63 -39.88 4.58 22.44
N GLU A 64 -39.00 4.83 23.40
CA GLU A 64 -37.84 5.72 23.21
C GLU A 64 -36.88 5.16 22.14
N VAL A 65 -36.80 3.83 22.02
CA VAL A 65 -35.95 3.15 21.03
C VAL A 65 -36.48 3.38 19.62
N GLN A 66 -37.80 3.38 19.45
CA GLN A 66 -38.45 3.62 18.16
C GLN A 66 -38.25 5.07 17.72
N GLU A 67 -38.43 6.03 18.64
CA GLU A 67 -38.16 7.45 18.39
C GLU A 67 -36.69 7.70 17.97
N ILE A 68 -35.74 7.00 18.62
CA ILE A 68 -34.32 7.09 18.25
C ILE A 68 -34.06 6.50 16.85
N LYS A 69 -34.78 5.44 16.44
CA LYS A 69 -34.65 4.90 15.09
C LYS A 69 -35.22 5.83 14.03
N GLU A 70 -36.32 6.50 14.32
CA GLU A 70 -37.00 7.43 13.40
C GLU A 70 -36.19 8.72 13.17
N THR A 71 -35.44 9.14 14.19
CA THR A 71 -34.53 10.30 14.09
C THR A 71 -33.21 9.99 13.38
N LEU A 72 -32.97 8.74 12.98
CA LEU A 72 -31.78 8.39 12.21
C LEU A 72 -31.87 9.01 10.82
N PRO A 73 -30.76 9.61 10.32
CA PRO A 73 -30.69 10.04 8.94
C PRO A 73 -30.98 8.85 8.02
N VAL A 74 -32.01 8.96 7.19
CA VAL A 74 -32.31 7.98 6.15
C VAL A 74 -31.08 7.88 5.26
N GLU A 75 -30.44 6.71 5.25
CA GLU A 75 -29.29 6.47 4.38
C GLU A 75 -29.75 6.65 2.94
N GLN A 76 -29.33 7.76 2.33
CA GLN A 76 -29.48 7.95 0.90
C GLN A 76 -28.73 6.81 0.22
N GLU A 77 -29.41 6.05 -0.63
CA GLU A 77 -28.75 5.02 -1.42
C GLU A 77 -27.56 5.65 -2.15
N PRO A 78 -26.37 5.04 -2.09
CA PRO A 78 -25.19 5.66 -2.67
C PRO A 78 -25.42 5.83 -4.17
N GLN A 79 -25.52 7.08 -4.62
CA GLN A 79 -25.57 7.43 -6.04
C GLN A 79 -24.50 6.61 -6.79
N LYS A 80 -24.92 5.94 -7.86
CA LYS A 80 -24.17 4.90 -8.61
C LYS A 80 -22.66 5.12 -8.58
N LEU A 81 -21.99 4.34 -7.72
CA LEU A 81 -20.54 4.31 -7.53
C LEU A 81 -19.73 4.02 -8.82
N GLU A 82 -20.38 3.65 -9.93
CA GLU A 82 -19.75 3.27 -11.19
C GLU A 82 -19.23 4.49 -11.97
N GLU A 83 -19.96 5.60 -11.98
CA GLU A 83 -19.56 6.83 -12.69
C GLU A 83 -18.35 7.52 -12.04
N ILE A 84 -18.21 7.39 -10.72
CA ILE A 84 -17.07 7.92 -9.96
C ILE A 84 -15.81 7.05 -10.17
N LYS A 85 -15.98 5.75 -10.46
CA LYS A 85 -14.86 4.82 -10.71
C LYS A 85 -14.31 4.95 -12.13
N SER A 86 -15.14 5.24 -13.12
CA SER A 86 -14.70 5.42 -14.52
C SER A 86 -13.89 6.70 -14.71
N ASN A 87 -14.26 7.80 -14.02
CA ASN A 87 -13.57 9.08 -14.13
C ASN A 87 -12.26 9.20 -13.35
N LYS A 88 -11.98 8.28 -12.42
CA LYS A 88 -10.70 8.28 -11.70
C LYS A 88 -9.67 7.51 -12.52
N GLN A 89 -8.74 8.24 -13.15
CA GLN A 89 -7.51 7.65 -13.68
C GLN A 89 -6.85 6.80 -12.59
N GLN A 90 -6.76 5.49 -12.84
CA GLN A 90 -6.39 4.46 -11.87
C GLN A 90 -4.87 4.41 -11.62
N PHE A 91 -4.23 5.55 -11.42
CA PHE A 91 -2.84 5.53 -10.97
C PHE A 91 -2.83 5.09 -9.50
N LYS A 92 -2.36 3.87 -9.26
CA LYS A 92 -2.02 3.42 -7.91
C LYS A 92 -1.03 4.44 -7.35
N SER A 93 -1.21 4.87 -6.10
CA SER A 93 -0.57 6.04 -5.46
C SER A 93 0.97 6.02 -5.32
N LYS A 94 1.68 5.16 -6.06
CA LYS A 94 3.14 5.08 -6.13
C LYS A 94 3.56 5.02 -7.60
N LEU A 95 4.71 5.60 -7.93
CA LEU A 95 5.44 5.36 -9.20
C LEU A 95 5.51 3.86 -9.47
N CYS A 96 4.60 3.39 -10.33
CA CYS A 96 4.45 1.97 -10.64
C CYS A 96 5.24 1.62 -11.90
N TYR A 97 5.48 2.62 -12.75
CA TYR A 97 6.42 2.54 -13.85
C TYR A 97 7.68 3.30 -13.44
N ILE A 98 8.79 2.59 -13.38
CA ILE A 98 10.12 3.19 -13.13
C ILE A 98 10.97 2.87 -14.35
N VAL A 99 11.52 3.92 -14.96
CA VAL A 99 12.49 3.84 -16.07
C VAL A 99 13.78 4.49 -15.60
N HIS A 100 14.90 3.80 -15.78
CA HIS A 100 16.21 4.28 -15.34
C HIS A 100 16.68 5.48 -16.18
N GLU A 101 17.49 6.37 -15.63
CA GLU A 101 17.91 7.59 -16.33
C GLU A 101 18.60 7.34 -17.67
N SER A 102 19.53 6.39 -17.73
CA SER A 102 20.21 6.03 -18.98
C SER A 102 19.23 5.50 -20.04
N GLU A 103 18.27 4.69 -19.63
CA GLU A 103 17.21 4.17 -20.50
C GLU A 103 16.29 5.30 -20.98
N ARG A 104 16.01 6.32 -20.16
CA ARG A 104 15.22 7.47 -20.60
C ARG A 104 15.91 8.25 -21.70
N LYS A 105 17.20 8.54 -21.55
CA LYS A 105 17.97 9.31 -22.55
C LYS A 105 17.98 8.61 -23.90
N THR A 106 18.17 7.30 -23.90
CA THR A 106 18.20 6.47 -25.13
C THR A 106 16.83 6.34 -25.79
N LEU A 107 15.78 6.10 -25.01
CA LEU A 107 14.43 6.05 -25.54
C LEU A 107 14.00 7.43 -26.07
N GLN A 108 14.38 8.51 -25.39
CA GLN A 108 14.10 9.87 -25.84
C GLN A 108 14.79 10.18 -27.16
N THR A 109 16.09 9.89 -27.30
CA THR A 109 16.79 10.13 -28.57
C THR A 109 16.21 9.30 -29.72
N LEU A 110 15.81 8.05 -29.47
CA LEU A 110 15.15 7.21 -30.47
C LEU A 110 13.77 7.75 -30.88
N ILE A 111 12.96 8.19 -29.91
CA ILE A 111 11.65 8.79 -30.19
C ILE A 111 11.81 10.11 -30.96
N ASP A 112 12.77 10.96 -30.59
CA ASP A 112 12.99 12.27 -31.23
C ASP A 112 13.45 12.13 -32.69
N THR A 113 14.11 11.02 -33.04
CA THR A 113 14.68 10.78 -34.37
C THR A 113 13.78 9.97 -35.30
N TYR A 114 13.13 8.91 -34.79
CA TYR A 114 12.33 7.98 -35.59
C TYR A 114 10.83 8.00 -35.25
N GLY A 115 10.40 8.69 -34.20
CA GLY A 115 8.99 8.77 -33.81
C GLY A 115 8.42 7.44 -33.32
N ASP A 116 7.62 6.78 -34.15
CA ASP A 116 6.95 5.49 -33.86
C ASP A 116 7.45 4.32 -34.74
N ASP A 117 8.45 4.55 -35.59
CA ASP A 117 8.98 3.52 -36.50
C ASP A 117 9.96 2.57 -35.79
N TYR A 118 9.43 1.60 -35.05
CA TYR A 118 10.22 0.66 -34.24
C TYR A 118 11.17 -0.22 -35.06
N LYS A 119 10.85 -0.48 -36.34
CA LYS A 119 11.76 -1.20 -37.23
C LYS A 119 13.01 -0.37 -37.52
N ALA A 120 12.86 0.91 -37.85
CA ALA A 120 13.99 1.80 -38.12
C ALA A 120 14.86 1.98 -36.87
N MET A 121 14.23 2.18 -35.70
CA MET A 121 14.94 2.26 -34.42
C MET A 121 15.76 1.00 -34.08
N ALA A 122 15.27 -0.18 -34.45
CA ALA A 122 15.98 -1.43 -34.22
C ALA A 122 17.26 -1.54 -35.06
N TRP A 123 17.25 -0.95 -36.27
CA TRP A 123 18.39 -0.94 -37.18
C TRP A 123 19.44 0.13 -36.85
N ASP A 124 19.10 1.14 -36.04
CA ASP A 124 20.04 2.17 -35.61
C ASP A 124 21.00 1.65 -34.52
N THR A 125 22.14 1.13 -34.94
CA THR A 125 23.16 0.59 -34.03
C THR A 125 23.85 1.64 -33.15
N GLU A 126 23.82 2.92 -33.53
CA GLU A 126 24.49 3.98 -32.77
C GLU A 126 23.65 4.38 -31.55
N ARG A 127 22.34 4.58 -31.75
CA ARG A 127 21.43 5.00 -30.68
C ARG A 127 20.88 3.82 -29.89
N ASN A 128 20.60 2.69 -30.55
CA ASN A 128 20.16 1.44 -29.92
C ASN A 128 21.36 0.53 -29.63
N TYR A 129 22.26 0.97 -28.76
CA TYR A 129 23.49 0.23 -28.42
C TYR A 129 23.24 -1.17 -27.83
N LEU A 130 22.08 -1.40 -27.21
CA LEU A 130 21.68 -2.71 -26.69
C LEU A 130 20.99 -3.60 -27.72
N GLN A 131 20.90 -3.14 -28.97
CA GLN A 131 20.34 -3.88 -30.10
C GLN A 131 18.95 -4.45 -29.77
N TRP A 132 18.11 -3.63 -29.13
CA TRP A 132 16.75 -4.04 -28.82
C TRP A 132 15.96 -4.36 -30.08
N THR A 133 15.26 -5.49 -30.03
CA THR A 133 14.34 -5.89 -31.11
C THR A 133 13.15 -4.92 -31.19
N PRO A 134 12.47 -4.81 -32.36
CA PRO A 134 11.33 -3.90 -32.51
C PRO A 134 10.24 -4.08 -31.45
N LYS A 135 9.95 -5.33 -31.06
CA LYS A 135 8.96 -5.66 -30.03
C LYS A 135 9.40 -5.28 -28.62
N GLN A 136 10.71 -5.26 -28.35
CA GLN A 136 11.25 -4.76 -27.08
C GLN A 136 11.18 -3.25 -27.02
N LEU A 137 11.49 -2.56 -28.12
CA LEU A 137 11.35 -1.12 -28.27
C LEU A 137 9.91 -0.67 -28.04
N GLU A 138 8.95 -1.32 -28.69
CA GLU A 138 7.51 -1.07 -28.50
C GLU A 138 7.13 -1.11 -27.01
N LYS A 139 7.50 -2.19 -26.31
CA LYS A 139 7.21 -2.36 -24.87
C LYS A 139 7.90 -1.30 -24.01
N LYS A 140 9.15 -0.95 -24.31
CA LYS A 140 9.94 0.03 -23.56
C LYS A 140 9.39 1.45 -23.75
N ILE A 141 9.07 1.82 -24.98
CA ILE A 141 8.47 3.11 -25.31
C ILE A 141 7.08 3.22 -24.68
N ALA A 142 6.25 2.17 -24.75
CA ALA A 142 4.96 2.15 -24.06
C ALA A 142 5.11 2.32 -22.54
N LYS A 143 6.10 1.67 -21.92
CA LYS A 143 6.43 1.84 -20.50
C LYS A 143 6.91 3.28 -20.21
N TYR A 144 7.71 3.86 -21.09
CA TYR A 144 8.22 5.22 -20.98
C TYR A 144 7.13 6.29 -21.11
N ARG A 145 6.18 6.13 -22.03
CA ARG A 145 4.99 6.99 -22.14
C ARG A 145 4.16 7.00 -20.87
N LYS A 146 3.87 5.82 -20.30
CA LYS A 146 3.17 5.71 -19.00
C LYS A 146 3.94 6.35 -17.85
N TYR A 147 5.28 6.28 -17.89
CA TYR A 147 6.14 6.93 -16.93
C TYR A 147 6.04 8.47 -17.02
N LEU A 148 6.00 9.04 -18.24
CA LEU A 148 5.80 10.48 -18.44
C LEU A 148 4.41 10.94 -17.98
N GLU A 149 3.35 10.20 -18.36
CA GLU A 149 1.99 10.49 -17.90
C GLU A 149 1.90 10.50 -16.37
N GLN A 150 2.57 9.55 -15.71
CA GLN A 150 2.65 9.49 -14.26
C GLN A 150 3.39 10.70 -13.66
N LEU A 151 4.49 11.16 -14.27
CA LEU A 151 5.21 12.36 -13.84
C LEU A 151 4.36 13.63 -13.98
N GLU A 152 3.61 13.77 -15.08
CA GLU A 152 2.70 14.90 -15.28
C GLU A 152 1.57 14.90 -14.26
N PHE A 153 1.01 13.74 -13.94
CA PHE A 153 0.00 13.63 -12.89
C PHE A 153 0.57 14.04 -11.53
N GLU A 154 1.79 13.59 -11.21
CA GLU A 154 2.48 14.00 -9.98
C GLU A 154 2.80 15.49 -9.94
N SER A 155 3.22 16.10 -11.05
CA SER A 155 3.49 17.54 -11.09
C SER A 155 2.21 18.32 -10.84
N LYS A 156 1.12 18.01 -11.56
CA LYS A 156 -0.21 18.61 -11.39
C LYS A 156 -0.73 18.51 -9.96
N THR A 157 -0.61 17.33 -9.34
CA THR A 157 -1.04 17.10 -7.95
C THR A 157 -0.12 17.75 -6.89
N LYS A 158 1.15 18.03 -7.22
CA LYS A 158 2.09 18.73 -6.33
C LYS A 158 2.01 20.26 -6.46
N THR A 159 1.67 20.80 -7.64
CA THR A 159 1.55 22.24 -7.88
C THR A 159 0.20 22.83 -7.48
N GLY A 160 -0.77 22.02 -7.04
CA GLY A 160 -2.07 22.48 -6.56
C GLY A 160 -2.61 21.60 -5.44
N VAL A 161 -2.69 22.16 -4.23
CA VAL A 161 -3.26 21.58 -3.00
C VAL A 161 -2.39 20.47 -2.38
N LYS A 162 -1.92 20.70 -1.14
CA LYS A 162 -1.34 19.66 -0.27
C LYS A 162 -2.35 18.51 -0.13
N GLY A 163 -2.26 17.51 -1.00
CA GLY A 163 -2.93 16.23 -0.79
C GLY A 163 -2.50 15.64 0.55
N PRO A 164 -3.29 14.75 1.17
CA PRO A 164 -2.98 14.21 2.49
C PRO A 164 -1.64 13.48 2.40
N VAL A 165 -0.61 14.13 2.97
CA VAL A 165 0.71 13.55 3.16
C VAL A 165 0.51 12.34 4.04
N GLN A 166 0.52 11.16 3.43
CA GLN A 166 0.57 9.91 4.17
C GLN A 166 1.69 10.04 5.21
N PRO A 167 1.43 9.79 6.50
CA PRO A 167 2.44 9.96 7.52
C PRO A 167 3.64 9.11 7.13
N LYS A 168 4.80 9.76 6.91
CA LYS A 168 6.07 9.05 6.76
C LYS A 168 6.12 8.07 7.92
N LYS A 169 6.14 6.76 7.64
CA LYS A 169 6.36 5.75 8.67
C LYS A 169 7.70 6.09 9.30
N ARG A 170 7.66 6.75 10.46
CA ARG A 170 8.81 6.91 11.34
C ARG A 170 9.18 5.50 11.76
N TYR A 171 10.07 4.86 11.02
CA TYR A 171 10.75 3.68 11.51
C TYR A 171 11.52 4.15 12.75
N LYS A 172 10.96 3.87 13.92
CA LYS A 172 11.65 4.01 15.19
C LYS A 172 12.67 2.87 15.28
N HIS A 173 13.71 2.91 14.46
CA HIS A 173 14.96 2.28 14.84
C HIS A 173 15.69 3.33 15.67
N ALA A 174 15.78 3.10 16.97
CA ALA A 174 16.76 3.82 17.78
C ALA A 174 18.12 3.40 17.22
N LEU A 175 18.82 4.31 16.53
CA LEU A 175 20.24 4.16 16.27
C LEU A 175 20.89 4.02 17.65
N ARG A 176 21.38 2.84 17.99
CA ARG A 176 22.27 2.71 19.15
C ARG A 176 23.60 3.35 18.73
N GLU A 177 24.18 4.16 19.61
CA GLU A 177 25.56 4.63 19.46
C GLU A 177 26.47 3.38 19.34
N GLY A 178 26.85 3.05 18.11
CA GLY A 178 27.56 1.81 17.79
C GLY A 178 27.26 1.25 16.40
N ASP A 179 26.11 1.59 15.80
CA ASP A 179 25.73 1.09 14.46
C ASP A 179 26.42 1.82 13.29
N ARG A 180 27.45 2.64 13.55
CA ARG A 180 28.34 3.16 12.50
C ARG A 180 29.30 2.04 12.08
N TYR A 181 28.97 1.35 10.99
CA TYR A 181 29.93 0.50 10.29
C TYR A 181 31.22 1.29 10.01
N PRO A 182 32.40 0.81 10.45
CA PRO A 182 33.67 1.41 10.09
C PRO A 182 34.00 0.94 8.68
N TYR A 183 33.57 1.69 7.66
CA TYR A 183 34.21 1.55 6.36
C TYR A 183 35.61 2.15 6.48
N HIS A 184 36.61 1.29 6.32
CA HIS A 184 38.03 1.61 6.19
C HIS A 184 38.22 2.83 5.28
N LYS A 185 38.71 3.93 5.86
CA LYS A 185 39.38 5.00 5.12
C LYS A 185 40.86 4.63 5.08
N GLU A 186 41.23 3.78 4.14
CA GLU A 186 42.63 3.60 3.77
C GLU A 186 42.72 3.74 2.25
N THR A 187 42.76 5.00 1.82
CA THR A 187 43.55 5.40 0.67
C THR A 187 44.13 6.77 1.01
N ASP A 188 45.12 6.77 1.90
CA ASP A 188 46.11 7.83 1.90
C ASP A 188 47.04 7.60 0.71
N VAL A 189 47.07 8.61 -0.13
CA VAL A 189 48.01 8.89 -1.21
C VAL A 189 49.45 8.70 -0.73
N PHE A 190 50.33 8.01 -1.47
CA PHE A 190 51.74 8.39 -1.66
C PHE A 190 52.39 7.56 -2.80
N PHE A 191 52.82 8.30 -3.84
CA PHE A 191 53.72 8.01 -4.98
C PHE A 191 53.51 6.78 -5.88
#